data_AF-A0AAV2P0F3-F1
#
_entry.id   AF-A0AAV2P0F3-F1
#
_cell.length_a   1.000
_cell.length_b   1.000
_cell.length_c   1.000
_cell.angle_alpha   90.00
_cell.angle_beta   90.00
_cell.angle_gamma   90.00
#
_symmetry.space_group_name_H-M   'P 1'
#
loop_
_entity.id
_entity.type
_entity.pdbx_description
1 polymer ?
#
loop_
_entity_poly.entity_id
_entity_poly.type
_entity_poly.pdbx_seq_one_letter_code
_entity_poly.pdbx_strand_id
1 'polypeptide(L)'
;MYVIGYDRNPLSREWINQLKVLENVRKSLENIENVNAVVVSDHDRLANLLQKYKNLVSEEFSFIKGVKAQLKFKENAKPVFIKSRGVPFKLQEKVELELENMVKAGILEKVDSSRWATPIVPVLKKDGRIRICGDFSVTVNPALIIDEHPLPTIDELFASMAGGRVFSKIDLK
;
A
#
# COMPACT_ATOMS: atom_id res chain seq x y z
N MET A 1 -5.93 -6.16 6.59
CA MET A 1 -5.97 -7.51 7.21
C MET A 1 -6.98 -7.44 8.33
N TYR A 2 -8.11 -8.14 8.23
CA TYR A 2 -9.15 -8.09 9.28
C TYR A 2 -9.01 -9.31 10.20
N VAL A 3 -9.26 -9.12 11.49
CA VAL A 3 -9.31 -10.20 12.47
C VAL A 3 -10.79 -10.47 12.75
N ILE A 4 -11.27 -11.65 12.35
CA ILE A 4 -12.62 -12.08 12.69
C ILE A 4 -12.64 -12.53 14.15
N GLY A 5 -13.03 -11.64 15.05
CA GLY A 5 -13.48 -12.02 16.39
C GLY A 5 -14.93 -12.47 16.29
N TYR A 6 -15.17 -13.77 16.12
CA TYR A 6 -16.51 -14.34 16.20
C TYR A 6 -17.06 -14.12 17.61
N ASP A 7 -18.21 -13.46 17.72
CA ASP A 7 -18.94 -13.37 18.99
C ASP A 7 -20.44 -13.11 18.81
N ARG A 8 -21.06 -13.71 17.78
CA ARG A 8 -22.52 -13.77 17.66
C ARG A 8 -22.93 -15.10 17.02
N ASN A 9 -23.53 -15.97 17.83
CA ASN A 9 -24.34 -17.09 17.38
C ASN A 9 -25.75 -16.90 18.00
N PRO A 10 -26.86 -16.91 17.24
CA PRO A 10 -28.15 -16.50 17.78
C PRO A 10 -28.88 -17.53 18.67
N LEU A 11 -28.28 -18.67 19.05
CA LEU A 11 -29.01 -19.75 19.74
C LEU A 11 -28.21 -20.58 20.78
N SER A 12 -27.22 -20.03 21.50
CA SER A 12 -26.27 -20.88 22.25
C SER A 12 -26.16 -20.67 23.77
N ARG A 13 -27.08 -19.97 24.45
CA ARG A 13 -27.01 -19.77 25.92
C ARG A 13 -28.00 -20.61 26.75
N GLU A 14 -29.10 -21.07 26.19
CA GLU A 14 -30.10 -21.87 26.94
C GLU A 14 -29.62 -23.29 27.28
N TRP A 15 -28.75 -23.87 26.45
CA TRP A 15 -28.25 -25.24 26.63
C TRP A 15 -27.18 -25.34 27.73
N ILE A 16 -26.49 -24.22 28.03
CA ILE A 16 -25.43 -24.16 29.04
C ILE A 16 -26.00 -24.35 30.46
N ASN A 17 -27.23 -23.88 30.71
CA ASN A 17 -27.90 -24.09 31.99
C ASN A 17 -28.48 -25.50 32.12
N GLN A 18 -28.86 -26.15 31.02
CA GLN A 18 -29.39 -27.53 31.04
C GLN A 18 -28.31 -28.60 31.21
N LEU A 19 -27.11 -28.38 30.67
CA LEU A 19 -26.04 -29.38 30.67
C LEU A 19 -25.15 -29.38 31.93
N LYS A 20 -25.40 -28.49 32.90
CA LYS A 20 -24.57 -28.31 34.13
C LYS A 20 -23.06 -28.18 33.90
N VAL A 21 -22.63 -27.88 32.67
CA VAL A 21 -21.20 -27.81 32.28
C VAL A 21 -20.44 -26.77 33.10
N LEU A 22 -21.13 -25.74 33.57
CA LEU A 22 -20.55 -24.67 34.40
C LEU A 22 -20.21 -25.10 35.83
N GLU A 23 -20.76 -26.19 36.39
CA GLU A 23 -20.38 -26.64 37.74
C GLU A 23 -18.93 -27.11 37.79
N ASN A 24 -18.49 -27.82 36.76
CA ASN A 24 -17.11 -28.30 36.67
C ASN A 24 -16.13 -27.14 36.43
N VAL A 25 -16.51 -26.18 35.58
CA VAL A 25 -15.74 -24.95 35.38
C VAL A 25 -15.65 -24.14 36.68
N ARG A 26 -16.73 -24.03 37.44
CA ARG A 26 -16.77 -23.30 38.72
C ARG A 26 -15.88 -23.95 39.78
N LYS A 27 -15.89 -25.29 39.91
CA LYS A 27 -14.96 -26.03 40.77
C LYS A 27 -13.50 -25.88 40.34
N SER A 28 -13.23 -25.81 39.04
CA SER A 28 -11.87 -25.55 38.53
C SER A 28 -11.40 -24.12 38.79
N LEU A 29 -12.32 -23.15 38.85
CA LEU A 29 -12.00 -21.75 39.19
C LEU A 29 -11.74 -21.54 40.68
N GLU A 30 -12.31 -22.36 41.56
CA GLU A 30 -12.10 -22.29 43.03
C GLU A 30 -10.66 -22.62 43.46
N ASN A 31 -9.88 -23.31 42.62
CA ASN A 31 -8.47 -23.68 42.89
C ASN A 31 -7.44 -22.74 42.23
N ILE A 32 -7.88 -21.62 41.65
CA ILE A 32 -6.96 -20.66 41.01
C ILE A 32 -6.58 -19.58 42.04
N GLU A 33 -5.46 -19.80 42.74
CA GLU A 33 -4.94 -18.81 43.70
C GLU A 33 -4.18 -17.66 43.03
N ASN A 34 -3.68 -17.85 41.80
CA ASN A 34 -2.92 -16.84 41.07
C ASN A 34 -3.28 -16.81 39.58
N VAL A 35 -4.06 -15.80 39.19
CA VAL A 35 -4.16 -15.38 37.78
C VAL A 35 -3.04 -14.36 37.55
N ASN A 36 -1.93 -14.79 36.97
CA ASN A 36 -0.99 -13.86 36.36
C ASN A 36 -1.65 -13.27 35.10
N ALA A 37 -2.49 -12.26 35.29
CA ALA A 37 -2.93 -11.41 34.22
C ALA A 37 -1.69 -10.66 33.73
N VAL A 38 -1.00 -11.21 32.73
CA VAL A 38 0.00 -10.46 31.99
C VAL A 38 -0.78 -9.43 31.18
N VAL A 39 -1.05 -8.28 31.81
CA VAL A 39 -1.51 -7.09 31.14
C VAL A 39 -0.31 -6.57 30.35
N VAL A 40 -0.02 -7.21 29.21
CA VAL A 40 0.87 -6.64 28.22
C VAL A 40 0.17 -5.39 27.74
N SER A 41 0.70 -4.22 28.09
CA SER A 41 0.14 -2.96 27.64
C SER A 41 0.08 -2.96 26.11
N ASP A 42 -1.01 -2.47 25.51
CA ASP A 42 -1.17 -2.49 24.05
C ASP A 42 0.00 -1.77 23.32
N HIS A 43 0.67 -0.84 24.01
CA HIS A 43 1.88 -0.18 23.55
C HIS A 43 3.04 -1.14 23.30
N ASP A 44 3.27 -2.12 24.18
CA ASP A 44 4.35 -3.10 24.03
C ASP A 44 4.09 -4.02 22.84
N ARG A 45 2.82 -4.37 22.57
CA ARG A 45 2.43 -5.22 21.43
C ARG A 45 2.65 -4.52 20.11
N LEU A 46 2.24 -3.25 20.00
CA LEU A 46 2.44 -2.46 18.79
C LEU A 46 3.93 -2.20 18.54
N ALA A 47 4.69 -1.85 19.58
CA ALA A 47 6.14 -1.63 19.47
C ALA A 47 6.85 -2.89 18.96
N ASN A 48 6.54 -4.05 19.54
CA ASN A 48 7.08 -5.33 19.08
C ASN A 48 6.69 -5.66 17.64
N LEU A 49 5.46 -5.33 17.22
CA LEU A 49 5.00 -5.55 15.84
C LEU A 49 5.75 -4.65 14.85
N LEU A 50 5.87 -3.35 15.14
CA LEU A 50 6.62 -2.40 14.32
C LEU A 50 8.11 -2.76 14.27
N GLN A 51 8.68 -3.24 15.37
CA GLN A 51 10.05 -3.73 15.41
C GLN A 51 10.22 -4.99 14.55
N LYS A 52 9.29 -5.94 14.63
CA LYS A 52 9.28 -7.16 13.81
C LYS A 52 9.24 -6.87 12.31
N TYR A 53 8.49 -5.84 11.90
CA TYR A 53 8.32 -5.45 10.50
C TYR A 53 9.04 -4.14 10.16
N LYS A 54 10.12 -3.80 10.87
CA LYS A 54 10.84 -2.52 10.71
C LYS A 54 11.29 -2.26 9.27
N ASN A 55 11.61 -3.32 8.54
CA ASN A 55 12.00 -3.28 7.13
C ASN A 55 10.86 -2.93 6.16
N LEU A 56 9.59 -3.10 6.56
CA LEU A 56 8.42 -2.71 5.76
C LEU A 56 8.01 -1.25 5.98
N VAL A 57 8.56 -0.61 7.02
CA VAL A 57 8.22 0.77 7.43
C VAL A 57 9.36 1.74 7.07
N SER A 58 10.38 1.28 6.33
CA SER A 58 11.49 2.13 5.90
C SER A 58 11.01 3.22 4.93
N GLU A 59 11.55 4.43 5.06
CA GLU A 59 11.28 5.52 4.11
C GLU A 59 12.10 5.41 2.81
N GLU A 60 12.98 4.41 2.72
CA GLU A 60 13.79 4.16 1.54
C GLU A 60 12.97 3.51 0.42
N PHE A 61 13.31 3.84 -0.83
CA PHE A 61 12.67 3.23 -1.99
C PHE A 61 12.90 1.73 -1.99
N SER A 62 11.80 0.98 -2.05
CA SER A 62 11.86 -0.47 -2.21
C SER A 62 11.21 -0.86 -3.54
N PHE A 63 11.84 -1.78 -4.27
CA PHE A 63 11.30 -2.31 -5.51
C PHE A 63 10.38 -3.48 -5.23
N ILE A 64 9.28 -3.57 -5.99
CA ILE A 64 8.49 -4.79 -6.05
C ILE A 64 9.33 -5.85 -6.75
N LYS A 65 9.75 -6.87 -6.01
CA LYS A 65 10.55 -7.99 -6.53
C LYS A 65 9.64 -9.04 -7.18
N GLY A 66 10.09 -9.61 -8.28
CA GLY A 66 9.42 -10.74 -8.94
C GLY A 66 8.23 -10.38 -9.84
N VAL A 67 7.88 -9.09 -9.96
CA VAL A 67 6.80 -8.63 -10.85
C VAL A 67 7.35 -7.59 -11.80
N LYS A 68 7.04 -7.72 -13.10
CA LYS A 68 7.35 -6.73 -14.13
C LYS A 68 6.05 -6.24 -14.75
N ALA A 69 5.89 -4.92 -14.82
CA ALA A 69 4.78 -4.32 -15.56
C ALA A 69 4.95 -4.61 -17.06
N GLN A 70 3.87 -5.05 -17.71
CA GLN A 70 3.83 -5.29 -19.14
C GLN A 70 2.89 -4.27 -19.78
N LEU A 71 3.39 -3.54 -20.78
CA LEU A 71 2.61 -2.56 -21.52
C LEU A 71 2.22 -3.16 -22.87
N LYS A 72 0.91 -3.28 -23.13
CA LYS A 72 0.38 -3.75 -24.41
C LYS A 72 0.08 -2.55 -25.30
N PHE A 73 0.71 -2.52 -26.47
CA PHE A 73 0.48 -1.49 -27.47
C PHE A 73 -0.60 -1.91 -28.47
N LYS A 74 -1.32 -0.94 -29.04
CA LYS A 74 -2.24 -1.15 -30.16
C LYS A 74 -1.45 -1.64 -31.39
N GLU A 75 -2.09 -2.44 -32.24
CA GLU A 75 -1.46 -3.14 -33.39
C GLU A 75 -0.65 -2.20 -34.30
N ASN A 76 -1.11 -0.96 -34.50
CA ASN A 76 -0.46 0.04 -35.35
C ASN A 76 0.21 1.18 -34.58
N ALA A 77 0.56 0.95 -33.30
CA ALA A 77 1.24 1.94 -32.48
C ALA A 77 2.62 2.30 -33.07
N LYS A 78 2.83 3.59 -33.35
CA LYS A 78 4.11 4.11 -33.82
C LYS A 78 4.81 4.86 -32.69
N PRO A 79 6.14 4.76 -32.58
CA PRO A 79 6.90 5.54 -31.61
C PRO A 79 6.72 7.04 -31.80
N VAL A 80 6.50 7.72 -30.67
CA VAL A 80 6.38 9.17 -30.60
C VAL A 80 7.55 9.72 -29.78
N PHE A 81 8.34 10.59 -30.41
CA PHE A 81 9.43 11.31 -29.77
C PHE A 81 9.06 12.79 -29.67
N ILE A 82 8.87 13.29 -28.45
CA ILE A 82 8.62 14.70 -28.18
C ILE A 82 9.79 15.25 -27.38
N LYS A 83 10.35 16.38 -27.85
CA LYS A 83 11.45 17.10 -27.19
C LYS A 83 11.03 17.57 -25.79
N SER A 84 11.99 17.64 -24.87
CA SER A 84 11.79 18.24 -23.55
C SER A 84 11.28 19.68 -23.66
N ARG A 85 10.39 20.05 -22.72
CA ARG A 85 9.92 21.43 -22.56
C ARG A 85 11.00 22.26 -21.86
N GLY A 86 11.02 23.56 -22.14
CA GLY A 86 11.92 24.48 -21.45
C GLY A 86 11.65 24.49 -19.95
N VAL A 87 12.69 24.23 -19.14
CA VAL A 87 12.62 24.34 -17.68
C VAL A 87 13.06 25.75 -17.27
N PRO A 88 12.26 26.49 -16.47
CA PRO A 88 12.65 27.80 -15.97
C PRO A 88 14.00 27.74 -15.25
N PHE A 89 14.88 28.72 -15.48
CA PHE A 89 16.26 28.74 -14.95
C PHE A 89 16.33 28.46 -13.43
N LYS A 90 15.40 29.02 -12.65
CA LYS A 90 15.33 28.82 -11.19
C LYS A 90 15.10 27.37 -10.76
N LEU A 91 14.58 26.52 -11.64
CA LEU A 91 14.27 25.11 -11.35
C LEU A 91 15.27 24.14 -11.97
N GLN A 92 16.16 24.58 -12.86
CA GLN A 92 17.06 23.69 -13.61
C GLN A 92 17.95 22.87 -12.68
N GLU A 93 18.63 23.50 -11.73
CA GLU A 93 19.51 22.82 -10.78
C GLU A 93 18.75 21.79 -9.94
N LYS A 94 17.55 22.15 -9.47
CA LYS A 94 16.71 21.24 -8.68
C LYS A 94 16.19 20.06 -9.49
N VAL A 95 15.88 20.28 -10.77
CA VAL A 95 15.45 19.22 -11.70
C VAL A 95 16.60 18.26 -11.98
N GLU A 96 17.79 18.78 -12.25
CA GLU A 96 18.98 17.96 -12.50
C GLU A 96 19.31 17.07 -11.30
N LEU A 97 19.34 17.66 -10.10
CA LEU A 97 19.61 16.93 -8.87
C LEU A 97 18.59 15.82 -8.62
N GLU A 98 17.30 16.08 -8.86
CA GLU A 98 16.26 15.06 -8.69
C GLU A 98 16.39 13.93 -9.71
N LEU A 99 16.72 14.23 -10.97
CA LEU A 99 17.00 13.21 -11.99
C LEU A 99 18.19 12.33 -11.60
N GLU A 100 19.27 12.92 -11.10
CA GLU A 100 20.42 12.16 -10.58
C GLU A 100 20.03 11.27 -9.41
N ASN A 101 19.22 11.77 -8.47
CA ASN A 101 18.74 10.99 -7.33
C ASN A 101 17.90 9.80 -7.79
N MET A 102 17.01 9.99 -8.77
CA MET A 102 16.21 8.90 -9.35
C MET A 102 17.07 7.85 -10.05
N VAL A 103 18.16 8.26 -10.73
CA VAL A 103 19.11 7.31 -11.33
C VAL A 103 19.88 6.55 -10.26
N LYS A 104 20.40 7.23 -9.23
CA LYS A 104 21.11 6.60 -8.09
C LYS A 104 20.21 5.63 -7.33
N ALA A 105 18.93 5.97 -7.19
CA ALA A 105 17.92 5.13 -6.56
C ALA A 105 17.47 3.95 -7.44
N GLY A 106 17.93 3.86 -8.70
CA GLY A 106 17.56 2.80 -9.65
C GLY A 106 16.12 2.90 -10.19
N ILE A 107 15.49 4.07 -10.05
CA ILE A 107 14.14 4.35 -10.60
C ILE A 107 14.23 4.66 -12.10
N LEU A 108 15.29 5.35 -12.51
CA LEU A 108 15.57 5.68 -13.91
C LEU A 108 16.90 5.07 -14.35
N GLU A 109 16.95 4.68 -15.62
CA GLU A 109 18.16 4.22 -16.28
C GLU A 109 18.50 5.19 -17.43
N LYS A 110 19.79 5.52 -17.56
CA LYS A 110 20.26 6.35 -18.67
C LYS A 110 20.30 5.50 -19.95
N VAL A 111 19.74 6.05 -21.03
CA VAL A 111 19.74 5.42 -22.35
C VAL A 111 20.36 6.36 -23.38
N ASP A 112 21.22 5.83 -24.26
CA ASP A 112 21.89 6.64 -25.28
C ASP A 112 20.96 7.04 -26.43
N SER A 113 19.98 6.19 -26.74
CA SER A 113 19.01 6.44 -27.79
C SER A 113 17.66 5.79 -27.49
N SER A 114 16.58 6.44 -27.92
CA SER A 114 15.22 5.91 -27.81
C SER A 114 14.34 6.44 -28.95
N ARG A 115 13.47 5.56 -29.46
CA ARG A 115 12.42 5.94 -30.43
C ARG A 115 11.22 6.60 -29.76
N TRP A 116 11.08 6.43 -28.44
CA TRP A 116 10.04 7.04 -27.62
C TRP A 116 10.67 8.08 -26.69
N ALA A 117 10.12 9.28 -26.65
CA ALA A 117 10.53 10.29 -25.69
C ALA A 117 9.33 11.12 -25.25
N THR A 118 9.18 11.23 -23.93
CA THR A 118 8.09 11.95 -23.28
C THR A 118 8.67 13.16 -22.56
N PRO A 119 8.12 14.38 -22.75
CA PRO A 119 8.61 15.54 -22.04
C PRO A 119 8.32 15.42 -20.54
N ILE A 120 9.27 15.86 -19.73
CA ILE A 120 9.08 15.98 -18.28
C ILE A 120 8.30 17.25 -17.92
N VAL A 121 7.58 17.16 -16.82
CA VAL A 121 6.80 18.22 -16.19
C VAL A 121 7.30 18.33 -14.74
N PRO A 122 8.24 19.24 -14.45
CA PRO A 122 8.70 19.46 -13.09
C PRO A 122 7.65 20.23 -12.29
N VAL A 123 7.28 19.71 -11.13
CA VAL A 123 6.30 20.32 -10.21
C VAL A 123 6.99 20.66 -8.90
N LEU A 124 6.96 21.94 -8.51
CA LEU A 124 7.44 22.38 -7.20
C LEU A 124 6.40 22.04 -6.13
N LYS A 125 6.79 21.20 -5.17
CA LYS A 125 5.97 20.90 -3.99
C LYS A 125 6.05 22.05 -2.97
N LYS A 126 5.08 22.08 -2.05
CA LYS A 126 5.02 23.07 -0.96
C LYS A 126 6.24 23.04 -0.05
N ASP A 127 6.88 21.88 0.09
CA ASP A 127 8.10 21.68 0.87
C ASP A 127 9.39 22.10 0.13
N GLY A 128 9.27 22.70 -1.06
CA GLY A 128 10.39 23.19 -1.86
C GLY A 128 11.10 22.12 -2.70
N ARG A 129 10.69 20.85 -2.61
CA ARG A 129 11.20 19.74 -3.44
C ARG A 129 10.58 19.75 -4.83
N ILE A 130 11.28 19.16 -5.80
CA ILE A 130 10.77 18.96 -7.16
C ILE A 130 10.22 17.54 -7.29
N ARG A 131 9.06 17.41 -7.94
CA ARG A 131 8.55 16.14 -8.45
C ARG A 131 8.68 16.13 -9.96
N ILE A 132 9.39 15.15 -10.49
CA ILE A 132 9.48 14.91 -11.94
C ILE A 132 8.30 14.02 -12.35
N CYS A 133 7.52 14.46 -13.33
CA CYS A 133 6.44 13.68 -13.93
C CYS A 133 6.62 13.64 -15.45
N GLY A 134 6.36 12.50 -16.10
CA GLY A 134 6.29 12.43 -17.56
C GLY A 134 4.89 12.78 -18.06
N ASP A 135 4.77 13.61 -19.10
CA ASP A 135 3.49 13.86 -19.77
C ASP A 135 3.17 12.72 -20.76
N PHE A 136 2.82 11.56 -20.23
CA PHE A 136 2.54 10.36 -21.03
C PHE A 136 1.26 10.48 -21.87
N SER A 137 0.43 11.50 -21.63
CA SER A 137 -0.81 11.75 -22.37
C SER A 137 -0.55 12.08 -23.84
N VAL A 138 0.57 12.73 -24.14
CA VAL A 138 0.93 13.15 -25.50
C VAL A 138 1.79 12.12 -26.25
N THR A 139 2.17 11.02 -25.59
CA THR A 139 3.07 10.00 -26.17
C THR A 139 2.51 8.58 -26.05
N VAL A 140 2.75 7.91 -24.93
CA VAL A 140 2.54 6.47 -24.78
C VAL A 140 1.07 6.15 -24.52
N ASN A 141 0.35 6.95 -23.72
CA ASN A 141 -1.02 6.63 -23.32
C ASN A 141 -1.98 6.40 -24.51
N PRO A 142 -1.98 7.23 -25.56
CA PRO A 142 -2.84 6.98 -26.73
C PRO A 142 -2.50 5.70 -27.50
N ALA A 143 -1.27 5.23 -27.39
CA ALA A 143 -0.75 4.04 -28.08
C ALA A 143 -0.97 2.74 -27.30
N LEU A 144 -1.28 2.82 -26.00
CA LEU A 144 -1.54 1.67 -25.14
C LEU A 144 -2.96 1.12 -25.33
N ILE A 145 -3.10 -0.19 -25.18
CA ILE A 145 -4.36 -0.86 -24.92
C ILE A 145 -4.66 -0.68 -23.43
N ILE A 146 -5.85 -0.19 -23.11
CA ILE A 146 -6.28 -0.02 -21.71
C ILE A 146 -6.54 -1.41 -21.14
N ASP A 147 -5.84 -1.74 -20.07
CA ASP A 147 -6.06 -2.97 -19.31
C ASP A 147 -7.12 -2.69 -18.25
N GLU A 148 -8.34 -3.16 -18.49
CA GLU A 148 -9.47 -2.93 -17.59
C GLU A 148 -9.45 -3.95 -16.44
N HIS A 149 -9.04 -3.48 -15.26
CA HIS A 149 -9.15 -4.21 -14.01
C HIS A 149 -10.29 -3.60 -13.18
N PRO A 150 -11.46 -4.26 -13.10
CA PRO A 150 -12.58 -3.70 -12.36
C PRO A 150 -12.21 -3.63 -10.87
N LEU A 151 -12.17 -2.41 -10.35
CA LEU A 151 -12.05 -2.17 -8.92
C LEU A 151 -13.42 -2.34 -8.27
N PRO A 152 -13.50 -2.93 -7.07
CA PRO A 152 -14.76 -3.04 -6.36
C PRO A 152 -15.32 -1.65 -6.08
N THR A 153 -16.64 -1.54 -6.14
CA THR A 153 -17.36 -0.33 -5.75
C THR A 153 -17.24 -0.08 -4.26
N ILE A 154 -17.51 1.16 -3.85
CA ILE A 154 -17.50 1.54 -2.43
C ILE A 154 -18.50 0.71 -1.63
N ASP A 155 -19.68 0.42 -2.18
CA ASP A 155 -20.71 -0.39 -1.51
C ASP A 155 -20.28 -1.86 -1.36
N GLU A 156 -19.65 -2.45 -2.38
CA GLU A 156 -19.07 -3.80 -2.29
C GLU A 156 -17.97 -3.87 -1.23
N LEU A 157 -17.11 -2.85 -1.15
CA LEU A 157 -16.08 -2.76 -0.12
C LEU A 157 -16.71 -2.67 1.28
N PHE A 158 -17.73 -1.84 1.49
CA PHE A 158 -18.40 -1.74 2.80
C PHE A 158 -19.17 -3.00 3.17
N ALA A 159 -19.85 -3.63 2.22
CA ALA A 159 -20.52 -4.90 2.42
C ALA A 159 -19.52 -5.99 2.85
N SER A 160 -18.33 -6.03 2.23
CA SER A 160 -17.26 -6.97 2.60
C SER A 160 -16.69 -6.74 4.01
N MET A 161 -16.85 -5.51 4.54
CA MET A 161 -16.38 -5.12 5.86
C MET A 161 -17.46 -5.24 6.96
N ALA A 162 -18.70 -5.59 6.59
CA ALA A 162 -19.82 -5.67 7.52
C ALA A 162 -19.55 -6.66 8.66
N GLY A 163 -19.88 -6.26 9.90
CA GLY A 163 -19.62 -7.05 11.10
C GLY A 163 -18.20 -6.92 11.67
N GLY A 164 -17.29 -6.21 10.98
CA GLY A 164 -15.99 -5.83 11.53
C GLY A 164 -16.13 -4.87 12.71
N ARG A 165 -15.37 -5.12 13.80
CA ARG A 165 -15.37 -4.29 15.01
C ARG A 165 -14.16 -3.37 15.11
N VAL A 166 -13.06 -3.75 14.48
CA VAL A 166 -11.78 -3.03 14.50
C VAL A 166 -11.19 -3.07 13.09
N PHE A 167 -10.72 -1.93 12.61
CA PHE A 167 -10.16 -1.77 11.27
C PHE A 167 -8.76 -1.16 11.36
N SER A 168 -7.89 -1.60 10.45
CA SER A 168 -6.57 -1.02 10.25
C SER A 168 -6.37 -0.69 8.77
N LYS A 169 -5.79 0.47 8.50
CA LYS A 169 -5.43 0.92 7.15
C LYS A 169 -3.92 0.84 6.99
N ILE A 170 -3.48 0.23 5.90
CA ILE A 170 -2.08 0.20 5.49
C ILE A 170 -2.02 0.91 4.14
N ASP A 171 -1.13 1.89 4.03
CA ASP A 171 -0.90 2.66 2.82
C ASP A 171 0.50 2.32 2.31
N LEU A 172 0.61 1.90 1.06
CA LEU A 172 1.90 1.66 0.41
C LEU A 172 2.38 2.99 -0.18
N LYS A 173 3.57 3.44 0.25
CA LYS A 173 4.15 4.73 -0.14
C LYS A 173 5.01 4.62 -1.39
#